data_AF-A0A2R6NAJ8-F1
#
_entry.id   AF-A0A2R6NAJ8-F1
#
_cell.length_a   1.000
_cell.length_b   1.000
_cell.length_c   1.000
_cell.angle_alpha   90.00
_cell.angle_beta   90.00
_cell.angle_gamma   90.00
#
_symmetry.space_group_name_H-M   'P 1'
#
loop_
_entity.id
_entity.type
_entity.pdbx_description
1 polymer ?
#
loop_
_entity_poly.entity_id
_entity_poly.type
_entity_poly.pdbx_seq_one_letter_code
_entity_poly.pdbx_strand_id
1 'polypeptide(L)'
;MDAHLRAGIAIYNAGRFHAAHDAWEDRWLALDAGEDERFLHGLIQFTAAVHHATGRNWAGARGLAESAREYLADLPGEYRGVNVSGVRASLAILHADPESIERAPPLGLTYGGQRLALDDLDFAASAIAAEVLAEEGEYDHATVERAVEYAREDIAAGRETSPFVTLVLDFVRDPENRGIVHQRLTEHTERRAARDRDVDGLFEP
;
A
#
# COMPACT_ATOMS: atom_id res chain seq x y z
N MET A 1 -4.43 8.48 -8.08
CA MET A 1 -4.49 7.07 -8.53
C MET A 1 -3.09 6.47 -8.65
N ASP A 2 -2.16 7.08 -9.40
CA ASP A 2 -0.81 6.53 -9.62
C ASP A 2 -0.04 6.14 -8.34
N ALA A 3 0.16 7.08 -7.41
CA ALA A 3 0.89 6.82 -6.16
C ALA A 3 0.26 5.70 -5.31
N HIS A 4 -1.08 5.66 -5.23
CA HIS A 4 -1.83 4.60 -4.55
C HIS A 4 -1.62 3.24 -5.22
N LEU A 5 -1.67 3.20 -6.56
CA LEU A 5 -1.44 1.99 -7.32
C LEU A 5 -0.04 1.43 -7.07
N ARG A 6 1.00 2.28 -7.18
CA ARG A 6 2.39 1.90 -6.91
C ARG A 6 2.61 1.46 -5.47
N ALA A 7 2.02 2.14 -4.49
CA ALA A 7 2.09 1.78 -3.07
C ALA A 7 1.53 0.38 -2.82
N GLY A 8 0.29 0.10 -3.23
CA GLY A 8 -0.32 -1.23 -3.03
C GLY A 8 0.43 -2.34 -3.76
N ILE A 9 0.96 -2.08 -4.96
CA ILE A 9 1.80 -3.06 -5.71
C ILE A 9 3.06 -3.40 -4.91
N ALA A 10 3.76 -2.39 -4.38
CA ALA A 10 4.99 -2.61 -3.63
C ALA A 10 4.73 -3.32 -2.28
N ILE A 11 3.65 -2.96 -1.58
CA ILE A 11 3.20 -3.63 -0.35
C ILE A 11 2.86 -5.10 -0.62
N TYR A 12 2.10 -5.37 -1.68
CA TYR A 12 1.80 -6.72 -2.14
C TYR A 12 3.08 -7.51 -2.46
N ASN A 13 4.00 -6.93 -3.23
CA ASN A 13 5.25 -7.57 -3.63
C ASN A 13 6.19 -7.84 -2.44
N ALA A 14 6.05 -7.10 -1.35
CA ALA A 14 6.72 -7.32 -0.06
C ALA A 14 6.02 -8.40 0.81
N GLY A 15 5.03 -9.10 0.27
CA GLY A 15 4.32 -10.19 0.94
C GLY A 15 3.26 -9.74 1.93
N ARG A 16 2.91 -8.45 1.97
CA ARG A 16 1.84 -7.91 2.82
C ARG A 16 0.51 -7.94 2.06
N PHE A 17 0.04 -9.15 1.78
CA PHE A 17 -1.10 -9.39 0.87
C PHE A 17 -2.44 -8.87 1.39
N HIS A 18 -2.65 -8.88 2.71
CA HIS A 18 -3.83 -8.26 3.32
C HIS A 18 -3.72 -6.75 3.08
N ALA A 19 -2.91 -6.05 3.87
CA ALA A 19 -2.63 -4.60 3.81
C ALA A 19 -2.55 -3.94 2.41
N ALA A 20 -2.09 -4.65 1.37
CA ALA A 20 -2.00 -4.09 0.03
C ALA A 20 -3.32 -3.48 -0.49
N HIS A 21 -4.48 -4.02 -0.09
CA HIS A 21 -5.77 -3.49 -0.55
C HIS A 21 -6.12 -2.12 0.00
N ASP A 22 -5.68 -1.76 1.21
CA ASP A 22 -6.03 -0.49 1.86
C ASP A 22 -5.47 0.70 1.07
N ALA A 23 -4.33 0.50 0.40
CA ALA A 23 -3.76 1.49 -0.50
C ALA A 23 -4.71 1.87 -1.66
N TRP A 24 -5.68 1.02 -2.01
CA TRP A 24 -6.59 1.20 -3.13
C TRP A 24 -8.05 1.42 -2.71
N GLU A 25 -8.46 1.03 -1.50
CA GLU A 25 -9.87 0.98 -1.08
C GLU A 25 -10.57 2.35 -1.19
N ASP A 26 -10.02 3.39 -0.56
CA ASP A 26 -10.59 4.75 -0.64
C ASP A 26 -10.72 5.25 -2.07
N ARG A 27 -9.75 4.89 -2.92
CA ARG A 27 -9.77 5.27 -4.33
C ARG A 27 -10.82 4.50 -5.10
N TRP A 28 -11.01 3.22 -4.80
CA TRP A 28 -12.06 2.40 -5.38
C TRP A 28 -13.45 2.90 -4.97
N LEU A 29 -13.70 3.14 -3.68
CA LEU A 29 -14.98 3.63 -3.16
C LEU A 29 -15.39 4.99 -3.74
N ALA A 30 -14.43 5.80 -4.18
CA ALA A 30 -14.68 7.10 -4.78
C ALA A 30 -14.91 7.04 -6.31
N LEU A 31 -14.80 5.88 -6.97
CA LEU A 31 -14.98 5.76 -8.42
C LEU A 31 -16.43 5.47 -8.80
N ASP A 32 -16.86 6.09 -9.90
CA ASP A 32 -18.06 5.67 -10.60
C ASP A 32 -17.84 4.32 -11.30
N ALA A 33 -18.94 3.62 -11.59
CA ALA A 33 -18.91 2.36 -12.34
C ALA A 33 -18.17 2.53 -13.67
N GLY A 34 -17.13 1.71 -13.91
CA GLY A 34 -16.25 1.86 -15.06
C GLY A 34 -15.07 0.91 -15.02
N GLU A 35 -14.15 1.06 -15.99
CA GLU A 35 -12.95 0.21 -16.07
C GLU A 35 -12.03 0.38 -14.86
N ASP A 36 -11.85 1.60 -14.35
CA ASP A 36 -11.01 1.85 -13.17
C ASP A 36 -11.62 1.27 -11.88
N GLU A 37 -12.95 1.34 -11.71
CA GLU A 37 -13.63 0.73 -10.56
C GLU A 37 -13.43 -0.78 -10.60
N ARG A 38 -13.76 -1.43 -11.72
CA ARG A 38 -13.56 -2.87 -11.88
C ARG A 38 -12.10 -3.29 -11.73
N PHE A 39 -11.18 -2.46 -12.22
CA PHE A 39 -9.75 -2.71 -12.09
C PHE A 39 -9.31 -2.73 -10.62
N LEU A 40 -9.61 -1.68 -9.85
CA LEU A 40 -9.22 -1.64 -8.44
C LEU A 40 -9.97 -2.71 -7.62
N HIS A 41 -11.25 -2.91 -7.88
CA HIS A 41 -12.04 -3.95 -7.22
C HIS A 41 -11.45 -5.35 -7.47
N GLY A 42 -11.11 -5.66 -8.72
CA GLY A 42 -10.48 -6.92 -9.09
C GLY A 42 -9.10 -7.10 -8.48
N LEU A 43 -8.30 -6.02 -8.38
CA LEU A 43 -7.00 -6.07 -7.70
C LEU A 43 -7.14 -6.29 -6.19
N ILE A 44 -8.05 -5.57 -5.52
CA ILE A 44 -8.37 -5.74 -4.10
C ILE A 44 -8.77 -7.20 -3.81
N GLN A 45 -9.66 -7.77 -4.62
CA GLN A 45 -10.04 -9.17 -4.44
C GLN A 45 -8.92 -10.15 -4.78
N PHE A 46 -8.04 -9.83 -5.73
CA PHE A 46 -6.86 -10.64 -5.99
C PHE A 46 -5.90 -10.70 -4.79
N THR A 47 -5.61 -9.56 -4.14
CA THR A 47 -4.73 -9.55 -2.97
C THR A 47 -5.37 -10.28 -1.80
N ALA A 48 -6.69 -10.12 -1.59
CA ALA A 48 -7.46 -10.88 -0.62
C ALA A 48 -7.46 -12.39 -0.91
N ALA A 49 -7.61 -12.81 -2.18
CA ALA A 49 -7.57 -14.24 -2.56
C ALA A 49 -6.22 -14.87 -2.23
N VAL A 50 -5.12 -14.16 -2.51
CA VAL A 50 -3.76 -14.59 -2.15
C VAL A 50 -3.60 -14.67 -0.64
N HIS A 51 -4.04 -13.64 0.11
CA HIS A 51 -4.01 -13.65 1.57
C HIS A 51 -4.76 -14.86 2.15
N HIS A 52 -5.99 -15.10 1.71
CA HIS A 52 -6.79 -16.25 2.12
C HIS A 52 -6.10 -17.58 1.81
N ALA A 53 -5.50 -17.72 0.62
CA ALA A 53 -4.76 -18.92 0.26
C ALA A 53 -3.55 -19.13 1.19
N THR A 54 -2.76 -18.09 1.46
CA THR A 54 -1.63 -18.18 2.39
C THR A 54 -2.06 -18.53 3.83
N GLY A 55 -3.25 -18.09 4.24
CA GLY A 55 -3.88 -18.44 5.52
C GLY A 55 -4.62 -19.79 5.52
N ARG A 56 -4.51 -20.59 4.46
CA ARG A 56 -5.22 -21.87 4.28
C ARG A 56 -6.75 -21.78 4.31
N ASN A 57 -7.30 -20.60 4.06
CA ASN A 57 -8.72 -20.41 3.85
C ASN A 57 -9.07 -20.69 2.38
N TRP A 58 -9.07 -21.97 2.02
CA TRP A 58 -9.26 -22.44 0.64
C TRP A 58 -10.59 -22.03 0.03
N ALA A 59 -11.66 -22.11 0.82
CA ALA A 59 -13.00 -21.72 0.35
C ALA A 59 -13.06 -20.22 0.03
N GLY A 60 -12.55 -19.38 0.93
CA GLY A 60 -12.50 -17.93 0.71
C GLY A 60 -11.58 -17.56 -0.46
N ALA A 61 -10.42 -18.19 -0.58
CA ALA A 61 -9.50 -17.97 -1.70
C ALA A 61 -10.16 -18.26 -3.05
N ARG A 62 -10.92 -19.37 -3.16
CA ARG A 62 -11.63 -19.72 -4.41
C ARG A 62 -12.72 -18.72 -4.74
N GLY A 63 -13.55 -18.34 -3.77
CA GLY A 63 -14.64 -17.37 -3.98
C GLY A 63 -14.13 -16.00 -4.42
N LEU A 64 -13.11 -15.47 -3.73
CA LEU A 64 -12.46 -14.21 -4.11
C LEU A 64 -11.78 -14.34 -5.49
N ALA A 65 -11.17 -15.49 -5.79
CA ALA A 65 -10.54 -15.70 -7.09
C ALA A 65 -11.55 -15.73 -8.24
N GLU A 66 -12.75 -16.27 -8.02
CA GLU A 66 -13.86 -16.25 -8.99
C GLU A 66 -14.32 -14.81 -9.24
N SER A 67 -14.70 -14.08 -8.19
CA SER A 67 -15.23 -12.72 -8.32
C SER A 67 -14.19 -11.73 -8.87
N ALA A 68 -12.93 -11.81 -8.45
CA ALA A 68 -11.85 -11.01 -9.02
C ALA A 68 -11.70 -11.23 -10.55
N ARG A 69 -11.89 -12.46 -11.04
CA ARG A 69 -11.83 -12.74 -12.48
C ARG A 69 -12.97 -12.10 -13.25
N GLU A 70 -14.16 -12.01 -12.66
CA GLU A 70 -15.31 -11.34 -13.28
C GLU A 70 -15.03 -9.85 -13.47
N TYR A 71 -14.51 -9.19 -12.43
CA TYR A 71 -14.15 -7.77 -12.51
C TYR A 71 -13.06 -7.49 -13.57
N LEU A 72 -12.06 -8.37 -13.67
CA LEU A 72 -10.92 -8.19 -14.56
C LEU A 72 -11.13 -8.76 -15.97
N ALA A 73 -12.26 -9.40 -16.26
CA ALA A 73 -12.47 -10.20 -17.47
C ALA A 73 -12.25 -9.42 -18.76
N ASP A 74 -12.87 -8.24 -18.86
CA ASP A 74 -12.89 -7.43 -20.08
C ASP A 74 -11.77 -6.37 -20.13
N LEU A 75 -10.92 -6.31 -19.11
CA LEU A 75 -9.80 -5.36 -19.09
C LEU A 75 -8.66 -5.81 -20.03
N PRO A 76 -7.94 -4.88 -20.65
CA PRO A 76 -6.72 -5.19 -21.41
C PRO A 76 -5.70 -6.01 -20.60
N GLY A 77 -4.85 -6.76 -21.29
CA GLY A 77 -3.82 -7.61 -20.65
C GLY A 77 -2.78 -6.83 -19.84
N GLU A 78 -2.62 -5.56 -20.16
CA GLU A 78 -1.96 -4.55 -19.33
C GLU A 78 -2.92 -3.37 -19.16
N TYR A 79 -3.21 -2.97 -17.93
CA TYR A 79 -4.12 -1.85 -17.65
C TYR A 79 -3.53 -0.98 -16.53
N ARG A 80 -3.48 0.34 -16.75
CA ARG A 80 -2.80 1.30 -15.85
C ARG A 80 -1.35 0.89 -15.52
N GLY A 81 -0.66 0.25 -16.48
CA GLY A 81 0.71 -0.26 -16.33
C GLY A 81 0.84 -1.60 -15.59
N VAL A 82 -0.27 -2.20 -15.13
CA VAL A 82 -0.28 -3.46 -14.36
C VAL A 82 -0.48 -4.66 -15.26
N ASN A 83 0.22 -5.77 -14.98
CA ASN A 83 0.16 -7.04 -15.69
C ASN A 83 -1.14 -7.83 -15.42
N VAL A 84 -2.30 -7.27 -15.75
CA VAL A 84 -3.63 -7.86 -15.50
C VAL A 84 -3.80 -9.24 -16.12
N SER A 85 -3.19 -9.50 -17.28
CA SER A 85 -3.17 -10.84 -17.88
C SER A 85 -2.52 -11.89 -16.97
N GLY A 86 -1.42 -11.54 -16.31
CA GLY A 86 -0.78 -12.36 -15.28
C GLY A 86 -1.70 -12.56 -14.08
N VAL A 87 -2.34 -11.49 -13.60
CA VAL A 87 -3.29 -11.55 -12.46
C VAL A 87 -4.41 -12.52 -12.76
N ARG A 88 -5.05 -12.43 -13.94
CA ARG A 88 -6.10 -13.38 -14.37
C ARG A 88 -5.62 -14.82 -14.42
N ALA A 89 -4.40 -15.07 -14.90
CA ALA A 89 -3.83 -16.41 -14.92
C ALA A 89 -3.59 -16.96 -13.51
N SER A 90 -3.05 -16.13 -12.60
CA SER A 90 -2.86 -16.48 -11.20
C SER A 90 -4.19 -16.79 -10.50
N LEU A 91 -5.22 -15.99 -10.74
CA LEU A 91 -6.56 -16.20 -10.21
C LEU A 91 -7.19 -17.50 -10.73
N ALA A 92 -7.01 -17.83 -12.02
CA ALA A 92 -7.51 -19.07 -12.58
C ALA A 92 -6.88 -20.31 -11.92
N ILE A 93 -5.57 -20.25 -11.63
CA ILE A 93 -4.85 -21.29 -10.90
C ILE A 93 -5.39 -21.40 -9.46
N LEU A 94 -5.48 -20.30 -8.72
CA LEU A 94 -5.99 -20.30 -7.34
C LEU A 94 -7.45 -20.76 -7.24
N HIS A 95 -8.30 -20.39 -8.20
CA HIS A 95 -9.69 -20.84 -8.25
C HIS A 95 -9.80 -22.36 -8.45
N ALA A 96 -8.95 -22.94 -9.31
CA ALA A 96 -8.94 -24.38 -9.57
C ALA A 96 -8.30 -25.18 -8.43
N ASP A 97 -7.23 -24.64 -7.85
CA ASP A 97 -6.37 -25.30 -6.87
C ASP A 97 -5.75 -24.26 -5.93
N PRO A 98 -6.45 -23.87 -4.85
CA PRO A 98 -5.97 -22.82 -3.94
C PRO A 98 -4.72 -23.26 -3.14
N GLU A 99 -4.48 -24.57 -3.01
CA GLU A 99 -3.27 -25.11 -2.37
C GLU A 99 -2.02 -24.92 -3.22
N SER A 100 -2.16 -24.53 -4.50
CA SER A 100 -1.03 -24.21 -5.38
C SER A 100 -0.09 -23.13 -4.80
N ILE A 101 -0.63 -22.27 -3.92
CA ILE A 101 0.13 -21.26 -3.20
C ILE A 101 1.24 -21.84 -2.31
N GLU A 102 1.13 -23.10 -1.89
CA GLU A 102 2.16 -23.78 -1.10
C GLU A 102 3.29 -24.34 -1.97
N ARG A 103 3.09 -24.42 -3.30
CA ARG A 103 4.03 -25.03 -4.25
C ARG A 103 4.80 -24.02 -5.08
N ALA A 104 4.33 -22.78 -5.17
CA ALA A 104 4.96 -21.71 -5.91
C ALA A 104 4.67 -20.36 -5.26
N PRO A 105 5.58 -19.38 -5.36
CA PRO A 105 5.31 -18.04 -4.85
C PRO A 105 4.14 -17.40 -5.63
N PRO A 106 3.37 -16.50 -4.98
CA PRO A 106 2.36 -15.70 -5.66
C PRO A 106 2.96 -14.88 -6.82
N LEU A 107 2.14 -14.55 -7.81
CA LEU A 107 2.54 -13.70 -8.93
C LEU A 107 3.04 -12.34 -8.42
N GLY A 108 4.26 -11.94 -8.77
CA GLY A 108 4.69 -10.56 -8.57
C GLY A 108 3.95 -9.59 -9.49
N LEU A 109 3.33 -8.55 -8.91
CA LEU A 109 2.71 -7.47 -9.66
C LEU A 109 3.78 -6.57 -10.28
N THR A 110 3.57 -6.18 -11.54
CA THR A 110 4.45 -5.23 -12.23
C THR A 110 3.73 -3.91 -12.45
N TYR A 111 4.49 -2.83 -12.57
CA TYR A 111 4.04 -1.52 -13.01
C TYR A 111 4.98 -1.01 -14.12
N GLY A 112 4.45 -0.72 -15.30
CA GLY A 112 5.25 -0.37 -16.48
C GLY A 112 6.23 -1.48 -16.88
N GLY A 113 5.84 -2.74 -16.69
CA GLY A 113 6.66 -3.92 -16.98
C GLY A 113 7.78 -4.20 -15.96
N GLN A 114 7.93 -3.39 -14.91
CA GLN A 114 8.93 -3.61 -13.85
C GLN A 114 8.25 -4.11 -12.57
N ARG A 115 8.89 -5.03 -11.85
CA ARG A 115 8.43 -5.42 -10.51
C ARG A 115 8.85 -4.35 -9.52
N LEU A 116 7.88 -3.67 -8.90
CA LEU A 116 8.15 -2.63 -7.89
C LEU A 116 8.40 -3.25 -6.51
N ALA A 117 9.49 -2.84 -5.88
CA ALA A 117 9.75 -2.99 -4.45
C ALA A 117 9.43 -1.67 -3.69
N LEU A 118 9.42 -1.75 -2.36
CA LEU A 118 9.24 -0.59 -1.48
C LEU A 118 10.32 0.49 -1.69
N ASP A 119 11.54 0.08 -2.06
CA ASP A 119 12.66 0.98 -2.35
C ASP A 119 12.47 1.80 -3.64
N ASP A 120 11.63 1.33 -4.57
CA ASP A 120 11.36 1.98 -5.85
C ASP A 120 10.29 3.09 -5.75
N LEU A 121 9.70 3.26 -4.57
CA LEU A 121 8.66 4.26 -4.34
C LEU A 121 9.27 5.66 -4.20
N ASP A 122 8.67 6.65 -4.88
CA ASP A 122 8.90 8.05 -4.54
C ASP A 122 8.22 8.40 -3.21
N PHE A 123 8.40 9.64 -2.74
CA PHE A 123 7.81 10.05 -1.47
C PHE A 123 6.28 9.98 -1.46
N ALA A 124 5.60 10.32 -2.57
CA ALA A 124 4.14 10.32 -2.61
C ALA A 124 3.57 8.90 -2.43
N ALA A 125 4.15 7.90 -3.11
CA ALA A 125 3.77 6.51 -2.93
C ALA A 125 4.25 5.94 -1.59
N SER A 126 5.42 6.35 -1.10
CA SER A 126 5.95 5.94 0.20
C SER A 126 5.08 6.44 1.36
N ALA A 127 4.55 7.67 1.29
CA ALA A 127 3.63 8.20 2.28
C ALA A 127 2.38 7.33 2.44
N ILE A 128 1.77 6.92 1.32
CA ILE A 128 0.62 6.02 1.32
C ILE A 128 1.01 4.65 1.89
N ALA A 129 2.16 4.10 1.48
CA ALA A 129 2.63 2.83 2.01
C ALA A 129 2.93 2.89 3.51
N ALA A 130 3.43 4.03 4.02
CA ALA A 130 3.70 4.21 5.45
C ALA A 130 2.41 4.17 6.28
N GLU A 131 1.38 4.90 5.85
CA GLU A 131 0.07 4.93 6.52
C GLU A 131 -0.56 3.53 6.56
N VAL A 132 -0.59 2.82 5.42
CA VAL A 132 -1.11 1.44 5.31
C VAL A 132 -0.33 0.44 6.19
N LEU A 133 1.01 0.50 6.15
CA LEU A 133 1.85 -0.39 6.96
C LEU A 133 1.76 -0.10 8.46
N ALA A 134 1.40 1.13 8.83
CA ALA A 134 1.19 1.50 10.23
C ALA A 134 -0.16 1.01 10.74
N GLU A 135 -1.23 1.14 9.94
CA GLU A 135 -2.59 0.72 10.29
C GLU A 135 -2.70 -0.80 10.49
N GLU A 136 -2.15 -1.57 9.57
CA GLU A 136 -2.15 -3.05 9.63
C GLU A 136 -1.06 -3.62 10.55
N GLY A 137 -0.18 -2.75 11.05
CA GLY A 137 0.94 -3.10 11.91
C GLY A 137 0.65 -2.96 13.40
N GLU A 138 1.71 -3.02 14.19
CA GLU A 138 1.70 -2.75 15.63
C GLU A 138 2.07 -1.28 15.96
N TYR A 139 2.03 -0.41 14.95
CA TYR A 139 2.52 0.97 15.04
C TYR A 139 1.37 1.94 15.28
N ASP A 140 1.67 3.08 15.88
CA ASP A 140 0.67 4.13 16.08
C ASP A 140 0.42 4.85 14.75
N HIS A 141 -0.69 4.51 14.09
CA HIS A 141 -1.08 5.10 12.82
C HIS A 141 -1.15 6.63 12.89
N ALA A 142 -1.65 7.21 13.99
CA ALA A 142 -1.76 8.66 14.14
C ALA A 142 -0.38 9.36 14.17
N THR A 143 0.63 8.71 14.76
CA THR A 143 2.02 9.20 14.70
C THR A 143 2.55 9.20 13.27
N VAL A 144 2.31 8.13 12.51
CA VAL A 144 2.80 8.01 11.13
C VAL A 144 2.07 8.98 10.20
N GLU A 145 0.74 9.10 10.31
CA GLU A 145 -0.07 10.09 9.60
C GLU A 145 0.49 11.51 9.84
N ARG A 146 0.69 11.90 11.10
CA ARG A 146 1.27 13.21 11.44
C ARG A 146 2.67 13.41 10.89
N ALA A 147 3.50 12.38 10.92
CA ALA A 147 4.83 12.45 10.33
C ALA A 147 4.79 12.66 8.81
N VAL A 148 3.85 12.01 8.12
CA VAL A 148 3.62 12.21 6.68
C VAL A 148 3.14 13.64 6.40
N GLU A 149 2.22 14.19 7.20
CA GLU A 149 1.79 15.59 7.08
C GLU A 149 2.99 16.55 7.19
N TYR A 150 3.80 16.41 8.23
CA TYR A 150 5.00 17.23 8.42
C TYR A 150 6.05 17.06 7.31
N ALA A 151 6.22 15.85 6.79
CA ALA A 151 7.09 15.60 5.65
C ALA A 151 6.58 16.29 4.37
N ARG A 152 5.26 16.25 4.10
CA ARG A 152 4.64 16.96 2.96
C ARG A 152 4.84 18.47 3.07
N GLU A 153 4.65 19.04 4.25
CA GLU A 153 4.90 20.47 4.52
C GLU A 153 6.37 20.85 4.31
N ASP A 154 7.30 20.00 4.76
CA ASP A 154 8.73 20.22 4.59
C ASP A 154 9.13 20.20 3.12
N ILE A 155 8.64 19.25 2.33
CA ILE A 155 8.85 19.19 0.87
C ILE A 155 8.27 20.43 0.19
N ALA A 156 7.04 20.83 0.54
CA ALA A 156 6.42 22.02 -0.02
C ALA A 156 7.21 23.31 0.28
N ALA A 157 7.96 23.32 1.39
CA ALA A 157 8.85 24.41 1.76
C ALA A 157 10.31 24.22 1.28
N GLY A 158 10.58 23.26 0.39
CA GLY A 158 11.90 23.00 -0.20
C GLY A 158 12.91 22.28 0.72
N ARG A 159 12.44 21.67 1.82
CA ARG A 159 13.25 20.91 2.78
C ARG A 159 13.13 19.40 2.55
N GLU A 160 13.47 18.94 1.35
CA GLU A 160 13.31 17.53 0.96
C GLU A 160 14.16 16.55 1.79
N THR A 161 15.23 17.02 2.44
CA THR A 161 16.09 16.20 3.31
C THR A 161 15.73 16.35 4.79
N SER A 162 14.51 16.74 5.12
CA SER A 162 14.09 16.88 6.52
C SER A 162 14.06 15.51 7.22
N PRO A 163 14.19 15.48 8.57
CA PRO A 163 14.07 14.23 9.32
C PRO A 163 12.75 13.49 9.05
N PHE A 164 11.64 14.20 8.84
CA PHE A 164 10.35 13.55 8.57
C PHE A 164 10.35 12.85 7.22
N VAL A 165 10.88 13.49 6.17
CA VAL A 165 10.97 12.87 4.83
C VAL A 165 11.82 11.60 4.91
N THR A 166 13.02 11.69 5.49
CA THR A 166 13.93 10.54 5.62
C THR A 166 13.30 9.42 6.45
N LEU A 167 12.75 9.73 7.61
CA LEU A 167 12.20 8.71 8.51
C LEU A 167 10.93 8.06 7.95
N VAL A 168 10.07 8.78 7.22
CA VAL A 168 8.92 8.18 6.53
C VAL A 168 9.40 7.20 5.44
N LEU A 169 10.42 7.56 4.66
CA LEU A 169 11.01 6.66 3.67
C LEU A 169 11.64 5.43 4.34
N ASP A 170 12.42 5.63 5.40
CA ASP A 170 13.07 4.54 6.15
C ASP A 170 12.02 3.61 6.79
N PHE A 171 10.90 4.15 7.28
CA PHE A 171 9.82 3.36 7.87
C PHE A 171 9.25 2.37 6.86
N VAL A 172 9.13 2.79 5.61
CA VAL A 172 8.65 1.94 4.52
C VAL A 172 9.72 0.92 4.11
N ARG A 173 10.96 1.38 3.91
CA ARG A 173 12.03 0.65 3.24
C ARG A 173 12.85 -0.29 4.13
N ASP A 174 12.89 -0.04 5.44
CA ASP A 174 13.67 -0.83 6.39
C ASP A 174 12.74 -1.62 7.35
N PRO A 175 12.21 -2.78 6.92
CA PRO A 175 11.33 -3.58 7.77
C PRO A 175 12.02 -4.16 9.00
N GLU A 176 13.35 -4.33 8.99
CA GLU A 176 14.11 -4.89 10.10
C GLU A 176 14.25 -3.88 11.24
N ASN A 177 14.41 -2.59 10.91
CA ASN A 177 14.55 -1.51 11.90
C ASN A 177 13.29 -0.65 12.06
N ARG A 178 12.16 -1.03 11.45
CA ARG A 178 10.92 -0.22 11.44
C ARG A 178 10.48 0.25 12.84
N GLY A 179 10.63 -0.58 13.87
CA GLY A 179 10.32 -0.19 15.25
C GLY A 179 11.19 0.97 15.78
N ILE A 180 12.49 0.98 15.46
CA ILE A 180 13.40 2.07 15.81
C ILE A 180 13.04 3.33 15.02
N VAL A 181 12.72 3.18 13.74
CA VAL A 181 12.30 4.30 12.90
C VAL A 181 11.00 4.92 13.42
N HIS A 182 10.02 4.10 13.79
CA HIS A 182 8.77 4.55 14.40
C HIS A 182 9.01 5.32 15.71
N GLN A 183 9.86 4.81 16.60
CA GLN A 183 10.22 5.53 17.83
C GLN A 183 10.79 6.92 17.52
N ARG A 184 11.67 7.02 16.52
CA ARG A 184 12.24 8.31 16.11
C ARG A 184 11.17 9.22 15.51
N LEU A 185 10.23 8.68 14.73
CA LEU A 185 9.08 9.43 14.22
C LEU A 185 8.28 10.03 15.38
N THR A 186 7.93 9.23 16.39
CA THR A 186 7.23 9.70 17.60
C THR A 186 7.99 10.85 18.27
N GLU A 187 9.28 10.69 18.54
CA GLU A 187 10.08 11.75 19.16
C GLU A 187 10.12 13.04 18.32
N HIS A 188 10.16 12.92 16.99
CA HIS A 188 10.20 14.07 16.09
C HIS A 188 8.84 14.76 15.98
N THR A 189 7.74 14.01 15.88
CA THR A 189 6.37 14.55 15.81
C THR A 189 6.01 15.25 17.11
N GLU A 190 6.27 14.66 18.27
CA GLU A 190 6.03 15.27 19.58
C GLU A 190 6.79 16.58 19.75
N ARG A 191 8.08 16.60 19.39
CA ARG A 191 8.90 17.83 19.46
C ARG A 191 8.41 18.92 18.55
N ARG A 192 7.94 18.60 17.33
CA ARG A 192 7.40 19.61 16.42
C ARG A 192 6.05 20.12 16.90
N ALA A 193 5.14 19.23 17.30
CA ALA A 193 3.84 19.59 17.84
C ALA A 193 3.93 20.44 19.13
N ALA A 194 4.94 20.21 19.98
CA ALA A 194 5.21 21.07 21.12
C ALA A 194 5.61 22.49 20.69
N ARG A 195 6.54 22.62 19.73
CA ARG A 195 6.95 23.93 19.21
C ARG A 195 5.82 24.68 18.52
N ASP A 196 4.99 23.99 17.75
CA ASP A 196 3.88 24.62 17.03
C ASP A 196 2.85 25.19 18.04
N ARG A 197 2.53 24.44 19.11
CA ARG A 197 1.67 24.93 20.20
C ARG A 197 2.26 26.12 20.97
N ASP A 198 3.57 26.08 21.25
CA ASP A 198 4.25 27.20 21.91
C ASP A 198 4.20 28.47 21.05
N VAL A 199 4.26 28.34 19.72
CA VAL A 199 4.14 29.47 18.78
C VAL A 199 2.70 29.99 18.75
N ASP A 200 1.69 29.12 18.65
CA ASP A 200 0.28 29.53 18.63
C ASP A 200 -0.12 30.28 19.91
N GLY A 201 0.34 29.82 21.08
CA GLY A 201 0.09 30.47 22.37
C GLY A 201 0.75 31.85 22.55
N LEU A 202 1.71 32.23 21.69
CA LEU A 202 2.30 33.59 21.70
C LEU A 202 1.44 34.63 20.96
N PHE A 203 0.43 34.20 20.22
CA PHE A 203 -0.45 35.08 19.42
C PHE A 203 -1.91 35.11 19.89
N GLU A 204 -2.25 34.43 21.00
CA GLU A 204 -3.56 34.57 21.66
C GLU A 204 -3.58 35.84 22.54
N PRO A 205 -4.57 36.76 22.37
CA PRO A 205 -4.63 38.06 23.04
C PRO A 205 -5.10 38.06 24.50
#